data_AF-A0A147KB96-F1
#
_entry.id   AF-A0A147KB96-F1
#
_cell.length_a   1.000
_cell.length_b   1.000
_cell.length_c   1.000
_cell.angle_alpha   90.00
_cell.angle_beta   90.00
_cell.angle_gamma   90.00
#
_symmetry.space_group_name_H-M   'P 1'
#
loop_
_entity.id
_entity.type
_entity.pdbx_description
1 polymer ?
#
loop_
_entity_poly.entity_id
_entity_poly.type
_entity_poly.pdbx_seq_one_letter_code
_entity_poly.pdbx_strand_id
1 'polypeptide(L)' 'MSLDKGYLGDNPVRVDAIEFTRLRIPNGNEPGENNFWVPGGYTGEGVPEAIIDQIPWIMSL' A
#
# COMPACT_ATOMS: atom_id res chain seq x y z
N MET A 1 -11.90 -2.32 1.27
CA MET A 1 -12.23 -1.41 2.37
C MET A 1 -11.95 0.01 1.89
N SER A 2 -12.54 1.03 2.51
CA SER A 2 -12.27 2.43 2.18
C SER A 2 -11.92 3.20 3.46
N LEU A 3 -11.23 4.32 3.29
CA LEU A 3 -10.98 5.26 4.38
C LEU A 3 -12.27 6.03 4.69
N ASP A 4 -12.44 6.42 5.95
CA ASP A 4 -13.54 7.30 6.32
C ASP A 4 -13.48 8.63 5.55
N LYS A 5 -14.65 9.22 5.31
CA LYS A 5 -14.74 10.50 4.62
C LYS A 5 -13.92 11.56 5.37
N GLY A 6 -13.02 12.23 4.66
CA GLY A 6 -12.16 13.29 5.20
C GLY A 6 -10.86 12.80 5.85
N TYR A 7 -10.62 11.49 5.91
CA TYR A 7 -9.42 10.92 6.55
C TYR A 7 -8.10 11.46 5.97
N LEU A 8 -8.05 11.71 4.67
CA LEU A 8 -6.85 12.23 3.98
C LEU A 8 -6.72 13.77 4.04
N GLY A 9 -7.66 14.47 4.68
CA GLY A 9 -7.71 15.93 4.70
C GLY A 9 -7.97 16.56 3.33
N ASP A 10 -7.59 17.83 3.20
CA ASP A 10 -7.90 18.64 2.00
C ASP A 10 -6.85 18.52 0.89
N ASN A 11 -5.66 18.01 1.19
CA ASN A 11 -4.52 17.95 0.26
C ASN A 11 -3.87 16.56 0.28
N PRO A 12 -4.53 15.54 -0.28
CA PRO A 12 -3.98 14.19 -0.30
C PRO A 12 -2.71 14.14 -1.16
N VAL A 13 -1.73 13.37 -0.71
CA VAL A 13 -0.48 13.11 -1.46
C VAL A 13 -0.56 11.71 -2.07
N ARG A 14 -0.29 11.62 -3.37
CA ARG A 14 -0.10 10.35 -4.07
C ARG A 14 1.39 10.10 -4.25
N VAL A 15 1.82 8.87 -3.99
CA VAL A 15 3.19 8.41 -4.25
C VAL A 15 3.14 7.51 -5.48
N ASP A 16 3.85 7.90 -6.53
CA ASP A 16 4.04 7.08 -7.73
C ASP A 16 5.47 6.53 -7.75
N ALA A 17 5.58 5.20 -7.84
CA ALA A 17 6.85 4.49 -7.86
C ALA A 17 7.06 3.85 -9.23
N ILE A 18 8.03 4.36 -10.00
CA ILE A 18 8.37 3.84 -11.33
C ILE A 18 9.39 2.69 -11.20
N GLU A 19 10.32 2.82 -10.25
CA GLU A 19 11.32 1.81 -9.93
C GLU A 19 11.12 1.30 -8.51
N PHE A 20 11.01 -0.02 -8.38
CA PHE A 20 10.82 -0.70 -7.10
C PHE A 20 11.46 -2.09 -7.14
N THR A 21 11.78 -2.62 -5.96
CA THR A 21 12.35 -3.96 -5.79
C THR A 21 11.41 -4.87 -5.01
N ARG A 22 11.55 -6.18 -5.27
CA ARG A 22 10.91 -7.27 -4.51
C ARG A 22 9.37 -7.17 -4.42
N LEU A 23 8.73 -6.87 -5.55
CA LEU A 23 7.28 -6.98 -5.70
C LEU A 23 6.82 -8.39 -5.34
N ARG A 24 5.86 -8.50 -4.42
CA ARG A 24 5.32 -9.77 -3.93
C ARG A 24 3.91 -9.61 -3.38
N ILE A 25 3.19 -10.72 -3.26
CA ILE A 25 1.89 -10.77 -2.59
C ILE A 25 2.12 -10.67 -1.07
N PRO A 26 1.37 -9.84 -0.33
CA PRO A 26 1.46 -9.79 1.13
C PRO A 26 1.10 -11.13 1.77
N ASN A 27 1.76 -11.48 2.86
CA ASN A 27 1.51 -12.72 3.59
C ASN A 27 0.86 -12.51 4.97
N GLY A 28 0.58 -11.26 5.34
CA GLY A 28 -0.07 -10.93 6.60
C GLY A 28 0.88 -10.81 7.78
N ASN A 29 2.19 -10.69 7.53
CA ASN A 29 3.20 -10.44 8.57
C ASN A 29 3.97 -9.14 8.31
N GLU A 30 3.44 -8.28 7.43
CA GLU A 30 4.01 -6.99 7.10
C GLU A 30 3.59 -5.88 8.08
N PRO A 31 4.45 -4.88 8.34
CA PRO A 31 4.03 -3.66 9.02
C PRO A 31 2.86 -3.00 8.28
N GLY A 32 1.79 -2.69 9.00
CA GLY A 32 0.56 -2.11 8.43
C GLY A 32 -0.56 -3.12 8.17
N GLU A 33 -0.29 -4.42 8.35
CA GLU A 33 -1.35 -5.42 8.47
C GLU A 33 -2.32 -5.07 9.61
N ASN A 34 -3.60 -5.38 9.40
CA ASN A 34 -4.67 -5.11 10.34
C ASN A 34 -5.79 -6.16 10.17
N ASN A 35 -6.82 -6.09 11.03
CA ASN A 35 -7.93 -7.05 11.06
C ASN A 35 -8.78 -7.12 9.77
N PHE A 36 -8.53 -6.26 8.79
CA PHE A 36 -9.23 -6.24 7.51
C PHE A 36 -8.42 -6.81 6.34
N TRP A 37 -7.14 -7.12 6.56
CA TRP A 37 -6.33 -7.78 5.55
C TRP A 37 -6.88 -9.19 5.27
N VAL A 38 -6.80 -9.60 4.00
CA VAL A 38 -7.19 -10.94 3.54
C VAL A 38 -6.08 -11.52 2.66
N PRO A 39 -5.84 -12.84 2.71
CA PRO A 39 -4.85 -13.47 1.85
C PRO A 39 -5.29 -13.46 0.38
N GLY A 40 -4.31 -13.46 -0.54
CA GLY A 40 -4.54 -13.69 -1.98
C GLY A 40 -4.14 -12.56 -2.93
N GLY A 41 -3.58 -11.46 -2.42
CA GLY A 41 -3.12 -10.34 -3.25
C GLY A 41 -4.23 -9.40 -3.69
N TYR A 42 -5.29 -9.31 -2.89
CA TYR A 42 -6.39 -8.38 -3.07
C TYR A 42 -6.77 -7.80 -1.72
N THR A 43 -7.16 -6.53 -1.72
CA THR A 43 -7.86 -5.93 -0.59
C THR A 43 -9.18 -6.67 -0.33
N GLY A 44 -9.76 -6.50 0.86
CA GLY A 44 -11.05 -7.13 1.22
C GLY A 44 -12.23 -6.80 0.29
N GLU A 45 -12.12 -5.82 -0.62
CA GLU A 45 -13.16 -5.48 -1.62
C GLU A 45 -12.74 -5.83 -3.06
N GLY A 46 -11.70 -6.66 -3.23
CA GLY A 46 -11.31 -7.19 -4.53
C GLY A 46 -10.41 -6.30 -5.40
N VAL A 47 -9.89 -5.19 -4.86
CA VAL A 47 -8.85 -4.41 -5.56
C VAL A 47 -7.48 -5.10 -5.42
N PRO A 48 -6.71 -5.32 -6.49
CA PRO A 48 -5.38 -5.94 -6.41
C PRO A 48 -4.43 -5.18 -5.47
N GLU A 49 -3.64 -5.92 -4.71
CA GLU A 49 -2.67 -5.38 -3.75
C GLU A 49 -1.34 -6.17 -3.81
N ALA A 50 -0.23 -5.46 -3.66
CA ALA A 50 1.10 -6.02 -3.58
C ALA A 50 1.98 -5.19 -2.65
N ILE A 51 3.08 -5.78 -2.18
CA ILE A 51 4.09 -5.09 -1.39
C ILE A 51 5.41 -5.03 -2.17
N ILE A 52 6.13 -3.93 -1.97
CA ILE A 52 7.48 -3.69 -2.47
C ILE A 52 8.40 -3.42 -1.29
N ASP A 53 9.71 -3.37 -1.53
CA ASP A 53 10.61 -2.78 -0.54
C ASP A 53 10.34 -1.28 -0.40
N GLN A 54 10.62 -0.74 0.79
CA GLN A 54 10.49 0.69 1.04
C GLN A 54 11.34 1.49 0.05
N ILE A 55 10.72 2.46 -0.60
CA ILE A 55 11.41 3.38 -1.51
C ILE A 55 12.39 4.22 -0.70
N PRO A 56 13.69 4.24 -1.04
CA PRO A 56 14.66 5.10 -0.37
C PRO A 56 14.24 6.56 -0.48
N TRP A 57 14.40 7.31 0.60
CA TRP A 57 14.12 8.75 0.65
C TRP A 57 15.12 9.62 -0.13
N ILE A 58 16.10 9.02 -0.82
CA ILE A 58 17.01 9.77 -1.71
C ILE A 58 16.19 10.22 -2.91
N MET A 59 15.95 11.53 -2.90
CA MET A 59 15.04 12.25 -3.75
C MET A 59 15.25 11.93 -5.23
N SER A 60 14.16 11.61 -5.90
CA SER A 60 13.90 12.06 -7.26
C SER A 60 14.22 13.56 -7.33
N LEU A 61 15.42 13.91 -7.78
CA LEU A 61 15.79 15.22 -8.33
C LEU A 61 15.56 15.19 -9.84
#